data_AF-A0A4S4DF06-F1
#
_entry.id   AF-A0A4S4DF06-F1
#
_cell.length_a   1.000
_cell.length_b   1.000
_cell.length_c   1.000
_cell.angle_alpha   90.00
_cell.angle_beta   90.00
_cell.angle_gamma   90.00
#
_symmetry.space_group_name_H-M   'P 1'
#
loop_
_entity.id
_entity.type
_entity.pdbx_description
1 polymer ?
#
loop_
_entity_poly.entity_id
_entity_poly.type
_entity_poly.pdbx_seq_one_letter_code
_entity_poly.pdbx_strand_id
1 'polypeptide(L)'
;MESSLFSIETLVKKIKEEMFTNFDLYSFVSKSAYDTAWLAMIPSTQHCDHPMFKGCLDWILNNQKEEGFWGELDSNGVPTIDSLPATLACMVALKMWNVGDTNIKKARMDHLDHRFWIEANNADSLWVAKASLYRLSCLHNDKLMKLAVENYKFRQSIYQNELEEVKRWSKDWCLSDMGFGREKTTYCYFAVAVSNNLPYDSIIRLIVAKSAILITVADDFFDMKGSLKELKHLTEAVQRWDGNGLSGHGKIIFDALEDLWRETFASWFVEATWSNNGYIPSMYEYLDIGAISVATHTIVLPASCFLNPKLPNHKLKCSQYETITKLLMVTTRLLNDVQSFQKEQLDGKTNLVLIHFKGYPQSEIEDSIAYVKEILEEKKRELLEHALMDDRFNDLPKLCKLLHLSCLKVFQMFFNSSNLFDSNTELLDDVKKAIYIPPEYQINKPLKPILPFPSKSEKKNSKVLARFIENFKYQHFTRIPSRVGFEKVVIPPKFKLCFV
;
A
#
# COMPACT_ATOMS: atom_id res chain seq x y z
N MET A 1 -32.26 26.48 30.61
CA MET A 1 -31.82 26.10 29.25
C MET A 1 -31.72 27.29 28.31
N GLU A 2 -32.54 28.34 28.44
CA GLU A 2 -32.42 29.54 27.58
C GLU A 2 -31.31 30.53 28.01
N SER A 3 -30.94 30.62 29.29
CA SER A 3 -29.87 31.54 29.72
C SER A 3 -28.45 31.11 29.31
N SER A 4 -28.24 29.85 28.93
CA SER A 4 -26.94 29.33 28.45
C SER A 4 -26.71 29.56 26.96
N LEU A 5 -27.77 29.67 26.15
CA LEU A 5 -27.65 30.03 24.73
C LEU A 5 -27.32 31.52 24.56
N PHE A 6 -28.00 32.39 25.31
CA PHE A 6 -27.79 33.85 25.27
C PHE A 6 -26.36 34.25 25.68
N SER A 7 -25.75 33.48 26.59
CA SER A 7 -24.35 33.64 27.02
C SER A 7 -23.35 33.27 25.93
N ILE A 8 -23.65 32.29 25.08
CA ILE A 8 -22.76 31.82 24.00
C ILE A 8 -22.77 32.82 22.84
N GLU A 9 -23.94 33.34 22.47
CA GLU A 9 -24.07 34.33 21.41
C GLU A 9 -23.39 35.66 21.76
N THR A 10 -23.48 36.08 23.03
CA THR A 10 -22.82 37.30 23.52
C THR A 10 -21.29 37.15 23.49
N LEU A 11 -20.76 35.96 23.81
CA LEU A 11 -19.32 35.69 23.75
C LEU A 11 -18.80 35.65 22.31
N VAL A 12 -19.54 35.01 21.40
CA VAL A 12 -19.21 34.93 19.96
C VAL A 12 -19.21 36.33 19.33
N LYS A 13 -20.13 37.21 19.73
CA LYS A 13 -20.18 38.60 19.23
C LYS A 13 -18.99 39.43 19.72
N LYS A 14 -18.59 39.28 20.98
CA LYS A 14 -17.46 40.01 21.58
C LYS A 14 -16.11 39.58 20.98
N ILE A 15 -15.93 38.29 20.74
CA ILE A 15 -14.74 37.74 20.08
C ILE A 15 -14.63 38.23 18.63
N LYS A 16 -15.76 38.36 17.93
CA LYS A 16 -15.80 38.91 16.57
C LYS A 16 -15.43 40.39 16.52
N GLU A 17 -15.87 41.20 17.48
CA GLU A 17 -15.57 42.64 17.54
C GLU A 17 -14.11 42.90 17.92
N GLU A 18 -13.52 42.08 18.82
CA GLU A 18 -12.13 42.21 19.27
C GLU A 18 -11.09 41.68 18.26
N MET A 19 -11.41 40.65 17.46
CA MET A 19 -10.43 40.01 16.57
C MET A 19 -10.36 40.59 15.15
N PHE A 20 -11.42 41.22 14.63
CA PHE A 20 -11.57 41.48 13.19
C PHE A 20 -11.62 42.96 12.79
N THR A 21 -11.33 43.90 13.69
CA THR A 21 -11.52 45.33 13.40
C THR A 21 -10.37 46.03 12.66
N ASN A 22 -9.18 45.45 12.50
CA ASN A 22 -8.05 46.20 11.90
C ASN A 22 -6.94 45.39 11.20
N PHE A 23 -7.20 44.18 10.68
CA PHE A 23 -6.15 43.40 9.99
C PHE A 23 -6.59 42.84 8.64
N ASP A 24 -5.75 43.05 7.62
CA ASP A 24 -5.91 42.50 6.28
C ASP A 24 -5.50 41.02 6.27
N LEU A 25 -6.51 40.16 6.41
CA LEU A 25 -6.45 38.71 6.56
C LEU A 25 -5.85 37.98 5.34
N TYR A 26 -5.75 38.63 4.19
CA TYR A 26 -5.40 37.98 2.92
C TYR A 26 -3.90 37.75 2.71
N SER A 27 -3.03 38.30 3.58
CA SER A 27 -1.58 38.29 3.37
C SER A 27 -0.80 37.19 4.12
N PHE A 28 -1.42 36.49 5.08
CA PHE A 28 -0.71 35.53 5.96
C PHE A 28 -1.24 34.09 5.94
N VAL A 29 -2.37 33.81 5.28
CA VAL A 29 -2.91 32.45 5.21
C VAL A 29 -2.45 31.82 3.90
N SER A 30 -1.41 30.97 3.95
CA SER A 30 -1.21 30.02 2.86
C SER A 30 -2.48 29.16 2.75
N LYS A 31 -2.98 28.93 1.54
CA LYS A 31 -4.25 28.23 1.31
C LYS A 31 -4.13 26.76 1.71
N SER A 32 -4.24 26.44 3.00
CA SER A 32 -4.27 25.06 3.45
C SER A 32 -5.64 24.47 3.13
N ALA A 33 -5.66 23.23 2.64
CA ALA A 33 -6.90 22.51 2.38
C ALA A 33 -7.76 22.33 3.64
N TYR A 34 -7.11 22.27 4.81
CA TYR A 34 -7.76 22.19 6.12
C TYR A 34 -8.56 23.45 6.45
N ASP A 35 -7.96 24.63 6.31
CA ASP A 35 -8.64 25.90 6.60
C ASP A 35 -9.75 26.18 5.60
N THR A 36 -9.52 25.79 4.33
CA THR A 36 -10.53 25.88 3.26
C THR A 36 -11.74 24.99 3.57
N ALA A 37 -11.52 23.78 4.10
CA ALA A 37 -12.60 22.91 4.56
C ALA A 37 -13.40 23.46 5.72
N TRP A 38 -12.74 24.08 6.70
CA TRP A 38 -13.44 24.74 7.81
C TRP A 38 -14.32 25.91 7.37
N LEU A 39 -13.82 26.74 6.45
CA LEU A 39 -14.62 27.82 5.87
C LEU A 39 -15.80 27.28 5.07
N ALA A 40 -15.62 26.19 4.33
CA ALA A 40 -16.70 25.55 3.57
C ALA A 40 -17.83 25.03 4.47
N MET A 41 -17.57 24.71 5.73
CA MET A 41 -18.59 24.20 6.68
C MET A 41 -19.43 25.29 7.36
N ILE A 42 -19.12 26.58 7.18
CA ILE A 42 -19.87 27.66 7.83
C ILE A 42 -21.21 27.87 7.11
N PRO A 43 -22.38 27.71 7.78
CA PRO A 43 -23.68 27.92 7.16
C PRO A 43 -23.96 29.40 6.86
N SER A 44 -24.67 29.69 5.77
CA SER A 44 -25.11 31.05 5.45
C SER A 44 -26.10 31.59 6.48
N THR A 45 -25.95 32.87 6.80
CA THR A 45 -26.82 33.59 7.76
C THR A 45 -28.23 33.83 7.23
N GLN A 46 -28.46 33.63 5.93
CA GLN A 46 -29.76 33.81 5.27
C GLN A 46 -30.44 32.46 4.91
N HIS A 47 -29.65 31.43 4.60
CA HIS A 47 -30.12 30.10 4.24
C HIS A 47 -29.22 29.03 4.87
N CYS A 48 -29.64 28.41 5.96
CA CYS A 48 -28.84 27.44 6.72
C CYS A 48 -28.45 26.18 5.93
N ASP A 49 -29.13 25.91 4.81
CA ASP A 49 -28.92 24.73 3.97
C ASP A 49 -27.80 24.91 2.94
N HIS A 50 -27.12 26.07 2.93
CA HIS A 50 -26.05 26.39 1.99
C HIS A 50 -24.80 26.96 2.69
N PRO A 51 -23.60 26.70 2.17
CA PRO A 51 -22.36 27.25 2.73
C PRO A 51 -22.29 28.77 2.54
N MET A 52 -21.89 29.49 3.58
CA MET A 52 -21.59 30.93 3.53
C MET A 52 -20.43 31.23 2.57
N PHE A 53 -19.46 30.32 2.49
CA PHE A 53 -18.30 30.43 1.61
C PHE A 53 -18.32 29.33 0.53
N LYS A 54 -19.27 29.44 -0.41
CA LYS A 54 -19.42 28.47 -1.51
C LYS A 54 -18.12 28.21 -2.29
N GLY A 55 -17.32 29.26 -2.53
CA GLY A 55 -16.03 29.11 -3.22
C GLY A 55 -15.03 28.17 -2.53
N CYS A 56 -15.11 28.03 -1.21
CA CYS A 56 -14.30 27.06 -0.47
C CYS A 56 -14.79 25.63 -0.69
N LEU A 57 -16.11 25.40 -0.73
CA LEU A 57 -16.70 24.10 -1.04
C LEU A 57 -16.38 23.67 -2.49
N ASP A 58 -16.51 24.60 -3.44
CA ASP A 58 -16.15 24.38 -4.84
C ASP A 58 -14.65 24.09 -4.99
N TRP A 59 -13.80 24.77 -4.21
CA TRP A 59 -12.37 24.47 -4.20
C TRP A 59 -12.11 23.03 -3.72
N ILE A 60 -12.75 22.57 -2.65
CA ILE A 60 -12.58 21.20 -2.15
C ILE A 60 -12.99 20.16 -3.20
N LEU A 61 -14.14 20.36 -3.86
CA LEU A 61 -14.61 19.46 -4.91
C LEU A 61 -13.60 19.29 -6.05
N ASN A 62 -12.88 20.37 -6.38
CA ASN A 62 -11.98 20.43 -7.55
C ASN A 62 -10.49 20.24 -7.22
N ASN A 63 -10.10 20.19 -5.94
CA ASN A 63 -8.70 20.14 -5.52
C ASN A 63 -8.34 18.89 -4.71
N GLN A 64 -9.16 17.83 -4.81
CA GLN A 64 -8.77 16.50 -4.34
C GLN A 64 -7.62 15.99 -5.20
N LYS A 65 -6.51 15.59 -4.58
CA LYS A 65 -5.41 14.97 -5.31
C LYS A 65 -5.89 13.70 -5.99
N GLU A 66 -5.22 13.28 -7.05
CA GLU A 66 -5.66 12.16 -7.90
C GLU A 66 -5.91 10.88 -7.13
N GLU A 67 -5.34 10.77 -5.95
CA GLU A 67 -5.31 9.58 -5.16
C GLU A 67 -6.01 9.74 -3.82
N GLY A 68 -6.88 10.75 -3.76
CA GLY A 68 -8.02 10.77 -2.86
C GLY A 68 -7.88 11.67 -1.65
N PHE A 69 -6.69 12.17 -1.37
CA PHE A 69 -6.44 13.00 -0.20
C PHE A 69 -6.40 14.49 -0.58
N TRP A 70 -6.61 15.37 0.39
CA TRP A 70 -6.42 16.82 0.30
C TRP A 70 -5.27 17.21 1.23
N GLY A 71 -4.39 18.10 0.78
CA GLY A 71 -3.22 18.49 1.55
C GLY A 71 -2.01 18.80 0.67
N GLU A 72 -0.97 19.32 1.32
CA GLU A 72 0.30 19.64 0.67
C GLU A 72 1.16 18.39 0.49
N LEU A 73 2.02 18.45 -0.52
CA LEU A 73 3.06 17.46 -0.75
C LEU A 73 4.40 18.08 -0.33
N ASP A 74 5.28 17.30 0.28
CA ASP A 74 6.64 17.74 0.55
C ASP A 74 7.47 17.84 -0.76
N SER A 75 8.72 18.30 -0.65
CA SER A 75 9.65 18.40 -1.79
C SER A 75 9.91 17.04 -2.46
N ASN A 76 9.64 15.95 -1.75
CA ASN A 76 9.79 14.58 -2.21
C ASN A 76 8.46 13.99 -2.67
N GLY A 77 7.42 14.82 -2.85
CA GLY A 77 6.05 14.53 -3.30
C GLY A 77 5.29 13.51 -2.45
N VAL A 78 5.60 13.41 -1.17
CA VAL A 78 4.87 12.64 -0.16
C VAL A 78 3.85 13.55 0.55
N PRO A 79 2.63 13.10 0.85
CA PRO A 79 1.67 13.87 1.64
C PRO A 79 2.32 14.34 2.93
N THR A 80 2.28 15.65 3.19
CA THR A 80 2.77 16.21 4.44
C THR A 80 1.91 15.72 5.61
N ILE A 81 2.42 15.83 6.83
CA ILE A 81 1.70 15.45 8.06
C ILE A 81 0.30 16.11 8.17
N ASP A 82 0.12 17.28 7.52
CA ASP A 82 -1.14 18.04 7.50
C ASP A 82 -2.19 17.47 6.53
N SER A 83 -1.80 16.52 5.68
CA SER A 83 -2.67 15.97 4.63
C SER A 83 -3.82 15.13 5.19
N LEU A 84 -3.63 14.46 6.34
CA LEU A 84 -4.71 13.68 6.92
C LEU A 84 -5.81 14.51 7.57
N PRO A 85 -5.50 15.47 8.47
CA PRO A 85 -6.54 16.36 8.99
C PRO A 85 -7.20 17.17 7.87
N ALA A 86 -6.46 17.59 6.84
CA ALA A 86 -7.02 18.26 5.67
C ALA A 86 -7.99 17.37 4.89
N THR A 87 -7.62 16.12 4.60
CA THR A 87 -8.48 15.15 3.91
C THR A 87 -9.77 14.89 4.66
N LEU A 88 -9.67 14.67 5.97
CA LEU A 88 -10.83 14.42 6.82
C LEU A 88 -11.74 15.66 6.92
N ALA A 89 -11.18 16.85 7.08
CA ALA A 89 -11.96 18.09 7.10
C ALA A 89 -12.70 18.30 5.77
N CYS A 90 -12.03 18.05 4.64
CA CYS A 90 -12.64 18.10 3.31
C CYS A 90 -13.79 17.09 3.16
N MET A 91 -13.62 15.84 3.62
CA MET A 91 -14.69 14.82 3.58
C MET A 91 -15.91 15.23 4.42
N VAL A 92 -15.69 15.79 5.61
CA VAL A 92 -16.78 16.27 6.48
C VAL A 92 -17.51 17.45 5.83
N ALA A 93 -16.78 18.40 5.23
CA ALA A 93 -17.37 19.53 4.52
C ALA A 93 -18.25 19.08 3.34
N LEU A 94 -17.78 18.11 2.54
CA LEU A 94 -18.55 17.53 1.44
C LEU A 94 -19.81 16.81 1.95
N LYS A 95 -19.68 16.00 3.01
CA LYS A 95 -20.80 15.25 3.58
C LYS A 95 -21.86 16.15 4.20
N MET A 96 -21.44 17.23 4.86
CA MET A 96 -22.33 18.21 5.50
C MET A 96 -23.29 18.86 4.50
N TRP A 97 -22.82 19.13 3.28
CA TRP A 97 -23.64 19.73 2.22
C TRP A 97 -24.22 18.69 1.25
N ASN A 98 -24.04 17.40 1.54
CA ASN A 98 -24.50 16.28 0.71
C ASN A 98 -24.05 16.39 -0.76
N VAL A 99 -22.77 16.74 -0.97
CA VAL A 99 -22.13 16.85 -2.28
C VAL A 99 -20.83 16.04 -2.31
N GLY A 100 -20.30 15.75 -3.51
CA GLY A 100 -18.98 15.13 -3.64
C GLY A 100 -18.91 13.66 -3.19
N ASP A 101 -20.00 12.90 -3.32
CA ASP A 101 -20.04 11.46 -2.96
C ASP A 101 -18.92 10.64 -3.63
N THR A 102 -18.53 11.00 -4.85
CA THR A 102 -17.39 10.41 -5.57
C THR A 102 -16.06 10.73 -4.92
N ASN A 103 -15.89 11.95 -4.40
CA ASN A 103 -14.67 12.40 -3.74
C ASN A 103 -14.55 11.75 -2.36
N ILE A 104 -15.66 11.63 -1.61
CA ILE A 104 -15.70 10.94 -0.31
C ILE A 104 -15.24 9.49 -0.46
N LYS A 105 -15.80 8.76 -1.44
CA LYS A 105 -15.41 7.36 -1.76
C LYS A 105 -13.95 7.20 -2.24
N LYS A 106 -13.23 8.29 -2.53
CA LYS A 106 -11.94 8.28 -3.23
C LYS A 106 -10.72 8.45 -2.32
N ALA A 107 -10.82 9.03 -1.12
CA ALA A 107 -9.69 9.07 -0.15
C ALA A 107 -9.08 7.65 -0.01
N ARG A 108 -7.73 7.37 0.00
CA ARG A 108 -6.98 6.04 0.10
C ARG A 108 -5.59 5.90 0.88
N MET A 109 -5.36 5.16 2.03
CA MET A 109 -4.33 5.09 3.14
C MET A 109 -3.99 3.64 3.33
N ASP A 110 -2.69 3.34 3.43
CA ASP A 110 -2.26 1.97 3.66
C ASP A 110 -2.59 1.49 5.08
N HIS A 111 -3.10 0.27 5.26
CA HIS A 111 -3.64 -0.18 6.57
C HIS A 111 -2.57 -0.11 7.67
N LEU A 112 -1.36 -0.61 7.45
CA LEU A 112 -0.30 -0.52 8.46
C LEU A 112 0.20 0.92 8.66
N ASP A 113 0.23 1.74 7.62
CA ASP A 113 0.61 3.15 7.72
C ASP A 113 -0.45 4.00 8.43
N HIS A 114 -1.72 3.64 8.31
CA HIS A 114 -2.81 4.20 9.08
C HIS A 114 -2.63 3.93 10.56
N ARG A 115 -2.22 2.71 10.93
CA ARG A 115 -1.86 2.38 12.31
C ARG A 115 -0.66 3.19 12.78
N PHE A 116 0.43 3.20 12.01
CA PHE A 116 1.63 3.96 12.35
C PHE A 116 1.30 5.42 12.61
N TRP A 117 0.43 6.02 11.79
CA TRP A 117 -0.02 7.39 11.99
C TRP A 117 -0.85 7.59 13.26
N ILE A 118 -1.77 6.67 13.58
CA ILE A 118 -2.54 6.71 14.83
C ILE A 118 -1.60 6.67 16.05
N GLU A 119 -0.62 5.75 16.03
CA GLU A 119 0.31 5.52 17.14
C GLU A 119 1.36 6.64 17.27
N ALA A 120 1.87 7.18 16.15
CA ALA A 120 2.85 8.27 16.15
C ALA A 120 2.27 9.60 16.68
N ASN A 121 0.97 9.84 16.52
CA ASN A 121 0.29 11.02 17.08
C ASN A 121 -0.07 10.88 18.58
N ASN A 122 0.19 9.74 19.20
CA ASN A 122 0.02 9.49 20.64
C ASN A 122 1.27 9.89 21.46
N ALA A 123 2.45 9.99 20.83
CA ALA A 123 3.69 10.41 21.48
C ALA A 123 3.81 11.94 21.46
N ASP A 124 3.97 12.57 22.64
CA ASP A 124 4.27 14.00 22.84
C ASP A 124 5.51 14.45 22.05
N SER A 125 5.34 14.69 20.75
CA SER A 125 6.42 15.03 19.85
C SER A 125 6.62 16.54 19.90
N LEU A 126 7.52 16.98 20.78
CA LEU A 126 8.16 18.29 20.69
C LEU A 126 8.97 18.34 19.38
N TRP A 127 8.43 18.99 18.36
CA TRP A 127 9.14 19.17 17.09
C TRP A 127 10.15 20.34 17.18
N VAL A 128 11.38 20.08 16.74
CA VAL A 128 12.40 21.10 16.48
C VAL A 128 12.29 21.50 15.02
N ALA A 129 11.65 22.64 14.75
CA ALA A 129 11.83 23.36 13.49
C ALA A 129 13.12 24.18 13.55
N LYS A 130 13.81 24.33 12.40
CA LYS A 130 14.92 25.29 12.26
C LYS A 130 14.39 26.69 12.61
N ALA A 131 14.76 27.14 13.80
CA ALA A 131 14.31 28.34 14.49
C ALA A 131 12.85 28.28 15.00
N SER A 132 12.72 28.22 16.33
CA SER A 132 11.52 28.32 17.18
C SER A 132 10.71 27.03 17.46
N LEU A 133 10.70 26.65 18.74
CA LEU A 133 9.82 25.67 19.35
C LEU A 133 8.42 26.28 19.50
N TYR A 134 7.52 26.03 18.54
CA TYR A 134 6.09 26.20 18.75
C TYR A 134 5.48 24.81 18.96
N ARG A 135 4.96 24.54 20.16
CA ARG A 135 3.94 23.50 20.34
C ARG A 135 2.67 24.02 19.65
N LEU A 136 2.41 23.59 18.43
CA LEU A 136 1.09 23.78 17.81
C LEU A 136 0.10 22.84 18.48
N SER A 137 -0.46 23.28 19.60
CA SER A 137 -1.56 22.60 20.31
C SER A 137 -2.90 22.62 19.55
N CYS A 138 -2.91 23.08 18.29
CA CYS A 138 -4.11 23.24 17.45
C CYS A 138 -4.32 22.13 16.40
N LEU A 139 -3.39 21.16 16.28
CA LEU A 139 -3.49 20.01 15.36
C LEU A 139 -4.11 18.75 15.99
N HIS A 140 -4.41 18.76 17.29
CA HIS A 140 -5.03 17.61 17.97
C HIS A 140 -6.56 17.72 17.90
N ASN A 141 -7.18 17.09 16.89
CA ASN A 141 -8.63 16.93 16.81
C ASN A 141 -9.02 15.52 17.28
N ASP A 142 -9.34 15.40 18.57
CA ASP A 142 -9.71 14.14 19.22
C ASP A 142 -10.82 13.38 18.49
N LYS A 143 -11.74 14.08 17.82
CA LYS A 143 -12.84 13.45 17.08
C LYS A 143 -12.36 12.77 15.81
N LEU A 144 -11.42 13.38 15.09
CA LEU A 144 -10.81 12.79 13.89
C LEU A 144 -9.93 11.59 14.26
N MET A 145 -9.18 11.69 15.35
CA MET A 145 -8.37 10.58 15.82
C MET A 145 -9.22 9.41 16.33
N LYS A 146 -10.31 9.70 17.05
CA LYS A 146 -11.31 8.71 17.42
C LYS A 146 -11.93 8.04 16.19
N LEU A 147 -12.30 8.81 15.16
CA LEU A 147 -12.83 8.25 13.91
C LEU A 147 -11.80 7.32 13.22
N ALA A 148 -10.52 7.71 13.20
CA ALA A 148 -9.44 6.92 12.63
C ALA A 148 -9.28 5.57 13.34
N VAL A 149 -9.23 5.60 14.68
CA VAL A 149 -9.17 4.41 15.53
C VAL A 149 -10.37 3.49 15.33
N GLU A 150 -11.59 4.03 15.31
CA GLU A 150 -12.81 3.23 15.13
C GLU A 150 -12.91 2.63 13.73
N ASN A 151 -12.52 3.37 12.68
CA ASN A 151 -12.43 2.83 11.32
C ASN A 151 -11.41 1.68 11.21
N TYR A 152 -10.25 1.83 11.88
CA TYR A 152 -9.25 0.77 11.93
C TYR A 152 -9.79 -0.52 12.57
N LYS A 153 -10.43 -0.39 13.73
CA LYS A 153 -11.06 -1.52 14.45
C LYS A 153 -12.17 -2.17 13.63
N PHE A 154 -12.96 -1.38 12.91
CA PHE A 154 -14.00 -1.90 12.02
C PHE A 154 -13.41 -2.74 10.87
N ARG A 155 -12.31 -2.29 10.25
CA ARG A 155 -11.61 -3.13 9.24
C ARG A 155 -11.03 -4.40 9.86
N GLN A 156 -10.46 -4.30 11.06
CA GLN A 156 -9.97 -5.48 11.79
C GLN A 156 -11.05 -6.53 12.03
N SER A 157 -12.26 -6.13 12.41
CA SER A 157 -13.35 -7.09 12.64
C SER A 157 -13.77 -7.82 11.36
N ILE A 158 -13.80 -7.11 10.23
CA ILE A 158 -14.00 -7.73 8.91
C ILE A 158 -12.88 -8.74 8.62
N TYR A 159 -11.63 -8.33 8.84
CA TYR A 159 -10.46 -9.16 8.53
C TYR A 159 -10.37 -10.41 9.39
N GLN A 160 -10.74 -10.31 10.66
CA GLN A 160 -10.83 -11.46 11.56
C GLN A 160 -11.87 -12.47 11.06
N ASN A 161 -13.07 -12.01 10.70
CA ASN A 161 -14.13 -12.88 10.21
C ASN A 161 -13.75 -13.58 8.90
N GLU A 162 -13.20 -12.83 7.95
CA GLU A 162 -12.73 -13.38 6.66
C GLU A 162 -11.57 -14.36 6.86
N LEU A 163 -10.60 -14.04 7.72
CA LEU A 163 -9.48 -14.94 7.99
C LEU A 163 -9.97 -16.27 8.60
N GLU A 164 -10.94 -16.24 9.52
CA GLU A 164 -11.52 -17.46 10.07
C GLU A 164 -12.30 -18.27 9.03
N GLU A 165 -12.98 -17.61 8.09
CA GLU A 165 -13.58 -18.30 6.94
C GLU A 165 -12.52 -18.99 6.07
N VAL A 166 -11.44 -18.28 5.73
CA VAL A 166 -10.37 -18.81 4.89
C VAL A 166 -9.63 -19.95 5.57
N LYS A 167 -9.36 -19.85 6.88
CA LYS A 167 -8.78 -20.95 7.67
C LYS A 167 -9.68 -22.17 7.70
N ARG A 168 -10.99 -21.99 7.92
CA ARG A 168 -11.96 -23.09 7.92
C ARG A 168 -11.98 -23.76 6.54
N TRP A 169 -12.09 -22.97 5.48
CA TRP A 169 -12.03 -23.47 4.10
C TRP A 169 -10.74 -24.25 3.83
N SER A 170 -9.57 -23.71 4.20
CA SER A 170 -8.27 -24.37 4.01
C SER A 170 -8.22 -25.73 4.72
N LYS A 171 -8.75 -25.79 5.95
CA LYS A 171 -8.84 -27.02 6.74
C LYS A 171 -9.84 -28.03 6.16
N ASP A 172 -11.01 -27.58 5.73
CA ASP A 172 -12.06 -28.45 5.17
C ASP A 172 -11.57 -29.17 3.89
N TRP A 173 -10.70 -28.51 3.12
CA TRP A 173 -10.02 -29.11 1.95
C TRP A 173 -8.70 -29.81 2.28
N CYS A 174 -8.37 -29.94 3.58
CA CYS A 174 -7.13 -30.52 4.09
C CYS A 174 -5.84 -29.85 3.59
N LEU A 175 -5.91 -28.61 3.08
CA LEU A 175 -4.75 -27.87 2.56
C LEU A 175 -3.78 -27.51 3.69
N SER A 176 -4.29 -27.19 4.89
CA SER A 176 -3.47 -26.91 6.07
C SER A 176 -2.83 -28.15 6.69
N ASP A 177 -3.34 -29.33 6.37
CA ASP A 177 -3.04 -30.59 7.05
C ASP A 177 -2.32 -31.60 6.12
N MET A 178 -1.76 -31.12 5.00
CA MET A 178 -1.06 -31.93 4.00
C MET A 178 0.18 -32.67 4.52
N GLY A 179 0.77 -32.19 5.63
CA GLY A 179 1.97 -32.81 6.25
C GLY A 179 3.28 -32.57 5.48
N PHE A 180 3.25 -31.74 4.44
CA PHE A 180 4.39 -31.21 3.71
C PHE A 180 4.09 -29.78 3.25
N GLY A 181 5.10 -29.06 2.77
CA GLY A 181 4.94 -27.68 2.32
C GLY A 181 4.73 -26.68 3.46
N ARG A 182 4.53 -25.42 3.09
CA ARG A 182 4.40 -24.27 3.98
C ARG A 182 2.91 -24.02 4.26
N GLU A 183 2.52 -23.96 5.54
CA GLU A 183 1.22 -23.44 5.95
C GLU A 183 1.28 -21.91 5.95
N LYS A 184 0.74 -21.27 4.91
CA LYS A 184 0.79 -19.80 4.73
C LYS A 184 -0.60 -19.16 4.63
N THR A 185 -1.66 -19.83 5.07
CA THR A 185 -3.04 -19.34 5.02
C THR A 185 -3.16 -17.92 5.59
N THR A 186 -2.58 -17.71 6.78
CA THR A 186 -2.62 -16.39 7.44
C THR A 186 -1.83 -15.34 6.67
N TYR A 187 -0.69 -15.69 6.07
CA TYR A 187 0.17 -14.77 5.33
C TYR A 187 -0.48 -14.37 3.99
N CYS A 188 -1.03 -15.35 3.26
CA CYS A 188 -1.75 -15.11 2.01
C CYS A 188 -2.94 -14.17 2.24
N TYR A 189 -3.75 -14.43 3.28
CA TYR A 189 -4.86 -13.54 3.60
C TYR A 189 -4.40 -12.15 4.05
N PHE A 190 -3.39 -12.08 4.94
CA PHE A 190 -2.83 -10.83 5.43
C PHE A 190 -2.38 -9.92 4.29
N ALA A 191 -1.60 -10.46 3.34
CA ALA A 191 -1.08 -9.70 2.22
C ALA A 191 -2.17 -9.06 1.37
N VAL A 192 -3.26 -9.79 1.15
CA VAL A 192 -4.44 -9.31 0.43
C VAL A 192 -5.14 -8.22 1.26
N ALA A 193 -5.37 -8.45 2.55
CA ALA A 193 -6.07 -7.53 3.45
C ALA A 193 -5.36 -6.19 3.63
N VAL A 194 -4.03 -6.16 3.64
CA VAL A 194 -3.24 -4.93 3.77
C VAL A 194 -2.97 -4.23 2.43
N SER A 195 -3.35 -4.81 1.29
CA SER A 195 -3.16 -4.22 -0.03
C SER A 195 -4.33 -3.28 -0.41
N ASN A 196 -4.10 -1.96 -0.31
CA ASN A 196 -5.16 -0.94 -0.22
C ASN A 196 -5.82 -0.58 -1.54
N ASN A 197 -5.39 -1.19 -2.64
CA ASN A 197 -6.03 -1.01 -3.94
C ASN A 197 -7.07 -2.10 -4.25
N LEU A 198 -7.16 -3.15 -3.43
CA LEU A 198 -8.27 -4.08 -3.52
C LEU A 198 -9.56 -3.37 -3.06
N PRO A 199 -10.68 -3.55 -3.78
CA PRO A 199 -11.95 -2.99 -3.35
C PRO A 199 -12.33 -3.53 -1.97
N TYR A 200 -13.18 -2.80 -1.25
CA TYR A 200 -13.78 -3.24 0.01
C TYR A 200 -14.64 -4.51 -0.10
N ASP A 201 -14.63 -5.17 -1.25
CA ASP A 201 -15.32 -6.42 -1.52
C ASP A 201 -14.61 -7.61 -0.87
N SER A 202 -15.27 -8.18 0.14
CA SER A 202 -14.87 -9.43 0.79
C SER A 202 -14.71 -10.56 -0.21
N ILE A 203 -15.55 -10.65 -1.25
CA ILE A 203 -15.48 -11.71 -2.27
C ILE A 203 -14.13 -11.67 -2.99
N ILE A 204 -13.68 -10.47 -3.36
CA ILE A 204 -12.41 -10.28 -4.06
C ILE A 204 -11.24 -10.61 -3.14
N ARG A 205 -11.27 -10.20 -1.87
CA ARG A 205 -10.21 -10.59 -0.93
C ARG A 205 -10.16 -12.11 -0.71
N LEU A 206 -11.33 -12.73 -0.54
CA LEU A 206 -11.43 -14.17 -0.32
C LEU A 206 -10.96 -14.97 -1.53
N ILE A 207 -11.33 -14.60 -2.76
CA ILE A 207 -10.88 -15.33 -3.96
C ILE A 207 -9.38 -15.17 -4.17
N VAL A 208 -8.82 -13.97 -4.00
CA VAL A 208 -7.38 -13.71 -4.12
C VAL A 208 -6.61 -14.51 -3.06
N ALA A 209 -7.08 -14.52 -1.81
CA ALA A 209 -6.45 -15.28 -0.73
C ALA A 209 -6.53 -16.79 -0.98
N LYS A 210 -7.70 -17.32 -1.36
CA LYS A 210 -7.89 -18.75 -1.67
C LYS A 210 -7.03 -19.20 -2.84
N SER A 211 -6.93 -18.40 -3.91
CA SER A 211 -6.02 -18.66 -5.04
C SER A 211 -4.56 -18.69 -4.58
N ALA A 212 -4.11 -17.70 -3.82
CA ALA A 212 -2.74 -17.65 -3.31
C ALA A 212 -2.37 -18.84 -2.42
N ILE A 213 -3.31 -19.30 -1.58
CA ILE A 213 -3.13 -20.50 -0.74
C ILE A 213 -2.99 -21.75 -1.61
N LEU A 214 -3.90 -21.94 -2.55
CA LEU A 214 -3.90 -23.10 -3.43
C LEU A 214 -2.62 -23.15 -4.29
N ILE A 215 -2.20 -22.00 -4.82
CA ILE A 215 -0.93 -21.82 -5.53
C ILE A 215 0.24 -22.23 -4.64
N THR A 216 0.31 -21.73 -3.41
CA THR A 216 1.43 -22.03 -2.49
C THR A 216 1.53 -23.54 -2.19
N VAL A 217 0.39 -24.19 -1.90
CA VAL A 217 0.36 -25.62 -1.58
C VAL A 217 0.69 -26.48 -2.80
N ALA A 218 0.19 -26.11 -3.98
CA ALA A 218 0.50 -26.81 -5.23
C ALA A 218 1.98 -26.65 -5.60
N ASP A 219 2.50 -25.43 -5.57
CA ASP A 219 3.92 -25.11 -5.77
C ASP A 219 4.81 -25.99 -4.87
N ASP A 220 4.55 -26.01 -3.55
CA ASP A 220 5.29 -26.84 -2.59
C ASP A 220 5.19 -28.34 -2.89
N PHE A 221 4.05 -28.80 -3.42
CA PHE A 221 3.89 -30.20 -3.83
C PHE A 221 4.79 -30.54 -5.02
N PHE A 222 4.81 -29.69 -6.05
CA PHE A 222 5.69 -29.83 -7.22
C PHE A 222 7.17 -29.74 -6.82
N ASP A 223 7.46 -28.94 -5.80
CA ASP A 223 8.81 -28.59 -5.41
C ASP A 223 9.47 -29.55 -4.42
N MET A 224 8.69 -30.14 -3.51
CA MET A 224 9.24 -30.84 -2.34
C MET A 224 8.83 -32.31 -2.25
N LYS A 225 7.66 -32.68 -2.77
CA LYS A 225 7.02 -33.95 -2.41
C LYS A 225 6.69 -34.85 -3.58
N GLY A 226 6.07 -34.31 -4.63
CA GLY A 226 5.51 -35.11 -5.71
C GLY A 226 6.60 -35.78 -6.55
N SER A 227 6.39 -37.06 -6.87
CA SER A 227 7.23 -37.75 -7.85
C SER A 227 6.91 -37.25 -9.26
N LEU A 228 7.87 -37.27 -10.20
CA LEU A 228 7.62 -36.82 -11.58
C LEU A 228 6.40 -37.49 -12.23
N LYS A 229 6.15 -38.77 -11.92
CA LYS A 229 4.96 -39.51 -12.38
C LYS A 229 3.67 -38.94 -11.78
N GLU A 230 3.67 -38.63 -10.50
CA GLU A 230 2.52 -38.05 -9.80
C GLU A 230 2.22 -36.62 -10.26
N LEU A 231 3.26 -35.80 -10.39
CA LEU A 231 3.17 -34.44 -10.93
C LEU A 231 2.60 -34.45 -12.36
N LYS A 232 3.06 -35.38 -13.20
CA LYS A 232 2.52 -35.59 -14.54
C LYS A 232 1.02 -35.92 -14.50
N HIS A 233 0.62 -36.89 -13.69
CA HIS A 233 -0.80 -37.27 -13.60
C HIS A 233 -1.69 -36.14 -13.07
N LEU A 234 -1.22 -35.36 -12.08
CA LEU A 234 -1.95 -34.21 -11.57
C LEU A 234 -2.09 -33.12 -12.64
N THR A 235 -0.99 -32.82 -13.34
CA THR A 235 -0.97 -31.87 -14.47
C THR A 235 -1.96 -32.32 -15.54
N GLU A 236 -1.90 -33.58 -15.97
CA GLU A 236 -2.83 -34.15 -16.95
C GLU A 236 -4.29 -34.14 -16.47
N ALA A 237 -4.55 -34.26 -15.17
CA ALA A 237 -5.90 -34.17 -14.60
C ALA A 237 -6.47 -32.76 -14.67
N VAL A 238 -5.70 -31.74 -14.26
CA VAL A 238 -6.08 -30.32 -14.39
C VAL A 238 -6.26 -29.97 -15.87
N GLN A 239 -5.42 -30.52 -16.74
CA GLN A 239 -5.47 -30.34 -18.18
C GLN A 239 -6.69 -30.93 -18.89
N ARG A 240 -7.33 -31.94 -18.28
CA ARG A 240 -8.52 -32.60 -18.83
C ARG A 240 -9.83 -31.91 -18.41
N TRP A 241 -9.75 -30.90 -17.53
CA TRP A 241 -10.89 -30.30 -16.82
C TRP A 241 -12.21 -30.41 -17.61
N ASP A 242 -13.16 -31.21 -17.11
CA ASP A 242 -14.35 -31.53 -17.90
C ASP A 242 -15.40 -30.41 -17.81
N GLY A 243 -15.59 -29.69 -18.92
CA GLY A 243 -16.61 -28.65 -19.09
C GLY A 243 -17.87 -29.12 -19.84
N ASN A 244 -18.08 -30.44 -19.99
CA ASN A 244 -19.22 -31.00 -20.71
C ASN A 244 -20.55 -30.50 -20.14
N GLY A 245 -21.47 -30.10 -21.03
CA GLY A 245 -22.80 -29.60 -20.65
C GLY A 245 -22.87 -28.11 -20.30
N LEU A 246 -21.73 -27.41 -20.20
CA LEU A 246 -21.72 -25.95 -20.07
C LEU A 246 -22.01 -25.27 -21.41
N SER A 247 -22.77 -24.18 -21.37
CA SER A 247 -23.05 -23.33 -22.54
C SER A 247 -23.14 -21.85 -22.14
N GLY A 248 -23.13 -20.95 -23.12
CA GLY A 248 -23.22 -19.50 -22.91
C GLY A 248 -22.09 -18.96 -22.02
N HIS A 249 -22.42 -18.02 -21.13
CA HIS A 249 -21.46 -17.37 -20.24
C HIS A 249 -20.74 -18.36 -19.30
N GLY A 250 -21.41 -19.44 -18.87
CA GLY A 250 -20.82 -20.45 -17.98
C GLY A 250 -19.65 -21.20 -18.62
N LYS A 251 -19.79 -21.59 -19.90
CA LYS A 251 -18.71 -22.24 -20.66
C LYS A 251 -17.53 -21.29 -20.87
N ILE A 252 -17.81 -20.02 -21.16
CA ILE A 252 -16.78 -19.00 -21.37
C ILE A 252 -15.94 -18.76 -20.12
N ILE A 253 -16.57 -18.59 -18.95
CA ILE A 253 -15.86 -18.39 -17.68
C ILE A 253 -15.05 -19.65 -17.33
N PHE A 254 -15.64 -20.83 -17.54
CA PHE A 254 -14.96 -22.10 -17.33
C PHE A 254 -13.72 -22.22 -18.21
N ASP A 255 -13.82 -21.95 -19.51
CA ASP A 255 -12.69 -22.05 -20.45
C ASP A 255 -11.56 -21.10 -20.08
N ALA A 256 -11.89 -19.90 -19.59
CA ALA A 256 -10.89 -18.96 -19.10
C ALA A 256 -10.20 -19.47 -17.83
N LEU A 257 -10.96 -19.98 -16.85
CA LEU A 257 -10.38 -20.55 -15.63
C LEU A 257 -9.53 -21.79 -15.93
N GLU A 258 -10.01 -22.66 -16.83
CA GLU A 258 -9.26 -23.81 -17.30
C GLU A 258 -7.93 -23.38 -17.92
N ASP A 259 -7.92 -22.46 -18.89
CA ASP A 259 -6.71 -21.99 -19.59
C ASP A 259 -5.65 -21.47 -18.60
N LEU A 260 -6.04 -20.64 -17.64
CA LEU A 260 -5.15 -20.07 -16.61
C LEU A 260 -4.48 -21.14 -15.73
N TRP A 261 -5.28 -22.05 -15.16
CA TRP A 261 -4.74 -23.10 -14.30
C TRP A 261 -3.94 -24.13 -15.10
N ARG A 262 -4.34 -24.38 -16.35
CA ARG A 262 -3.68 -25.33 -17.24
C ARG A 262 -2.26 -24.92 -17.57
N GLU A 263 -2.01 -23.64 -17.86
CA GLU A 263 -0.65 -23.16 -18.10
C GLU A 263 0.21 -23.12 -16.83
N THR A 264 -0.39 -22.77 -15.67
CA THR A 264 0.33 -22.71 -14.39
C THR A 264 0.83 -24.10 -13.98
N PHE A 265 -0.02 -25.13 -14.06
CA PHE A 265 0.41 -26.50 -13.77
C PHE A 265 1.42 -27.02 -14.80
N ALA A 266 1.28 -26.62 -16.06
CA ALA A 266 2.25 -26.99 -17.10
C ALA A 266 3.63 -26.37 -16.83
N SER A 267 3.71 -25.10 -16.41
CA SER A 267 4.99 -24.45 -16.10
C SER A 267 5.67 -25.08 -14.88
N TRP A 268 4.94 -25.39 -13.80
CA TRP A 268 5.51 -26.13 -12.66
C TRP A 268 6.01 -27.52 -13.06
N PHE A 269 5.28 -28.23 -13.93
CA PHE A 269 5.74 -29.53 -14.42
C PHE A 269 7.02 -29.42 -15.27
N VAL A 270 7.15 -28.36 -16.07
CA VAL A 270 8.37 -28.07 -16.84
C VAL A 270 9.55 -27.79 -15.89
N GLU A 271 9.38 -26.93 -14.88
CA GLU A 271 10.44 -26.64 -13.89
C GLU A 271 10.85 -27.90 -13.11
N ALA A 272 9.88 -28.71 -12.67
CA ALA A 272 10.17 -29.99 -12.02
C ALA A 272 10.94 -30.94 -12.94
N THR A 273 10.63 -30.95 -14.24
CA THR A 273 11.35 -31.75 -15.23
C THR A 273 12.78 -31.25 -15.44
N TRP A 274 12.99 -29.93 -15.46
CA TRP A 274 14.32 -29.34 -15.55
C TRP A 274 15.19 -29.74 -14.36
N SER A 275 14.68 -29.58 -13.14
CA SER A 275 15.38 -29.98 -11.91
C SER A 275 15.68 -31.47 -11.87
N ASN A 276 14.72 -32.33 -12.22
CA ASN A 276 14.90 -33.78 -12.20
C ASN A 276 15.95 -34.26 -13.21
N ASN A 277 16.05 -33.62 -14.38
CA ASN A 277 16.97 -34.01 -15.44
C ASN A 277 18.31 -33.26 -15.39
N GLY A 278 18.48 -32.32 -14.45
CA GLY A 278 19.64 -31.43 -14.39
C GLY A 278 19.75 -30.49 -15.59
N TYR A 279 18.64 -30.21 -16.28
CA TYR A 279 18.62 -29.32 -17.43
C TYR A 279 18.71 -27.86 -16.96
N ILE A 280 19.60 -27.08 -17.61
CA ILE A 280 19.76 -25.66 -17.33
C ILE A 280 19.23 -24.89 -18.56
N PRO A 281 18.06 -24.25 -18.47
CA PRO A 281 17.50 -23.46 -19.56
C PRO A 281 18.33 -22.20 -19.86
N SER A 282 18.11 -21.62 -21.05
CA SER A 282 18.57 -20.26 -21.33
C SER A 282 17.82 -19.22 -20.48
N MET A 283 18.36 -18.00 -20.32
CA MET A 283 17.66 -16.94 -19.59
C MET A 283 16.28 -16.61 -20.18
N TYR A 284 16.14 -16.64 -21.50
CA TYR A 284 14.88 -16.40 -22.19
C TYR A 284 13.86 -17.51 -21.93
N GLU A 285 14.29 -18.76 -22.12
CA GLU A 285 13.45 -19.94 -21.86
C GLU A 285 13.02 -20.02 -20.40
N TYR A 286 13.93 -19.73 -19.47
CA TYR A 286 13.61 -19.65 -18.05
C TYR A 286 12.60 -18.56 -17.77
N LEU A 287 12.76 -17.34 -18.32
CA LEU A 287 11.81 -16.26 -18.04
C LEU A 287 10.42 -16.53 -18.62
N ASP A 288 10.32 -17.17 -19.79
CA ASP A 288 9.03 -17.53 -20.39
C ASP A 288 8.23 -18.49 -19.49
N ILE A 289 8.90 -19.49 -18.89
CA ILE A 289 8.25 -20.45 -17.99
C ILE A 289 8.12 -19.90 -16.57
N GLY A 290 9.18 -19.28 -16.05
CA GLY A 290 9.27 -18.72 -14.70
C GLY A 290 8.27 -17.61 -14.45
N ALA A 291 8.01 -16.76 -15.44
CA ALA A 291 6.98 -15.73 -15.32
C ALA A 291 5.57 -16.35 -15.19
N ILE A 292 5.33 -17.53 -15.75
CA ILE A 292 4.06 -18.26 -15.58
C ILE A 292 4.07 -18.98 -14.22
N SER A 293 5.15 -19.66 -13.85
CA SER A 293 5.23 -20.47 -12.61
C SER A 293 5.05 -19.67 -11.31
N VAL A 294 5.36 -18.37 -11.31
CA VAL A 294 5.06 -17.50 -10.15
C VAL A 294 3.55 -17.28 -9.93
N ALA A 295 2.72 -17.66 -10.92
CA ALA A 295 1.26 -17.76 -10.87
C ALA A 295 0.49 -16.47 -10.50
N THR A 296 1.11 -15.29 -10.65
CA THR A 296 0.45 -14.03 -10.28
C THR A 296 -0.73 -13.67 -11.18
N HIS A 297 -0.71 -14.08 -12.45
CA HIS A 297 -1.85 -13.95 -13.37
C HIS A 297 -3.08 -14.74 -12.87
N THR A 298 -2.88 -15.96 -12.35
CA THR A 298 -3.92 -16.81 -11.73
C THR A 298 -4.53 -16.19 -10.47
N ILE A 299 -3.83 -15.24 -9.84
CA ILE A 299 -4.35 -14.45 -8.72
C ILE A 299 -5.18 -13.26 -9.22
N VAL A 300 -4.64 -12.45 -10.13
CA VAL A 300 -5.24 -11.14 -10.49
C VAL A 300 -6.31 -11.20 -11.58
N LEU A 301 -6.25 -12.14 -12.52
CA LEU A 301 -7.18 -12.20 -13.65
C LEU A 301 -8.58 -12.70 -13.23
N PRO A 302 -8.72 -13.76 -12.42
CA PRO A 302 -10.04 -14.14 -11.88
C PRO A 302 -10.65 -13.01 -11.06
N ALA A 303 -9.87 -12.37 -10.16
CA ALA A 303 -10.32 -11.23 -9.38
C ALA A 303 -10.71 -10.01 -10.24
N SER A 304 -10.05 -9.81 -11.38
CA SER A 304 -10.40 -8.77 -12.36
C SER A 304 -11.78 -8.98 -12.98
N CYS A 305 -12.23 -10.23 -13.15
CA CYS A 305 -13.57 -10.55 -13.64
C CYS A 305 -14.67 -10.12 -12.65
N PHE A 306 -14.41 -10.25 -11.35
CA PHE A 306 -15.31 -9.77 -10.30
C PHE A 306 -15.31 -8.24 -10.21
N LEU A 307 -14.15 -7.60 -10.40
CA LEU A 307 -14.02 -6.14 -10.45
C LEU A 307 -14.75 -5.50 -11.62
N ASN A 308 -14.73 -6.16 -12.77
CA ASN A 308 -15.40 -5.70 -13.96
C ASN A 308 -16.08 -6.89 -14.67
N PRO A 309 -17.37 -7.14 -14.40
CA PRO A 309 -18.11 -8.21 -15.05
C PRO A 309 -18.22 -8.08 -16.57
N LYS A 310 -17.88 -6.91 -17.14
CA LYS A 310 -17.84 -6.65 -18.59
C LYS A 310 -16.43 -6.77 -19.17
N LEU A 311 -15.46 -7.28 -18.41
CA LEU A 311 -14.09 -7.46 -18.88
C LEU A 311 -14.09 -8.40 -20.10
N PRO A 312 -13.55 -7.97 -21.25
CA PRO A 312 -13.53 -8.82 -22.44
C PRO A 312 -12.68 -10.08 -22.24
N ASN A 313 -13.21 -11.25 -22.60
CA ASN A 313 -12.55 -12.54 -22.38
C ASN A 313 -11.19 -12.68 -23.07
N HIS A 314 -10.96 -11.97 -24.19
CA HIS A 314 -9.65 -12.01 -24.86
C HIS A 314 -8.52 -11.50 -23.96
N LYS A 315 -8.82 -10.61 -23.01
CA LYS A 315 -7.86 -10.08 -22.02
C LYS A 315 -7.47 -11.10 -20.93
N LEU A 316 -8.14 -12.26 -20.89
CA LEU A 316 -7.87 -13.36 -19.96
C LEU A 316 -7.08 -14.51 -20.59
N LYS A 317 -6.88 -14.50 -21.91
CA LYS A 317 -6.28 -15.62 -22.64
C LYS A 317 -4.75 -15.57 -22.55
N CYS A 318 -4.12 -16.72 -22.31
CA CYS A 318 -2.67 -16.84 -22.14
C CYS A 318 -1.88 -16.29 -23.34
N SER A 319 -2.35 -16.57 -24.56
CA SER A 319 -1.74 -16.08 -25.81
C SER A 319 -1.84 -14.56 -26.03
N GLN A 320 -2.71 -13.88 -25.28
CA GLN A 320 -3.06 -12.47 -25.50
C GLN A 320 -3.03 -11.67 -24.21
N TYR A 321 -2.22 -12.08 -23.23
CA TYR A 321 -2.05 -11.27 -22.02
C TYR A 321 -1.62 -9.85 -22.36
N GLU A 322 -2.34 -8.93 -21.73
CA GLU A 322 -2.07 -7.51 -21.77
C GLU A 322 -0.69 -7.23 -21.17
N THR A 323 -0.05 -6.17 -21.64
CA THR A 323 1.33 -5.83 -21.26
C THR A 323 1.48 -5.70 -19.74
N ILE A 324 0.53 -5.04 -19.06
CA ILE A 324 0.54 -4.94 -17.59
C ILE A 324 0.54 -6.30 -16.86
N THR A 325 -0.14 -7.32 -17.41
CA THR A 325 -0.17 -8.67 -16.81
C THR A 325 1.17 -9.37 -17.01
N LYS A 326 1.75 -9.29 -18.22
CA LYS A 326 3.10 -9.83 -18.49
C LYS A 326 4.17 -9.17 -17.63
N LEU A 327 4.11 -7.85 -17.48
CA LEU A 327 5.03 -7.10 -16.62
C LEU A 327 4.88 -7.52 -15.16
N LEU A 328 3.65 -7.75 -14.66
CA LEU A 328 3.43 -8.23 -13.31
C LEU A 328 4.08 -9.60 -13.10
N MET A 329 3.85 -10.54 -14.01
CA MET A 329 4.42 -11.88 -13.99
C MET A 329 5.95 -11.85 -13.93
N VAL A 330 6.59 -11.10 -14.84
CA VAL A 330 8.06 -10.98 -14.89
C VAL A 330 8.59 -10.29 -13.62
N THR A 331 8.04 -9.13 -13.23
CA THR A 331 8.55 -8.39 -12.06
C THR A 331 8.43 -9.18 -10.77
N THR A 332 7.36 -9.96 -10.60
CA THR A 332 7.15 -10.80 -9.40
C THR A 332 8.08 -12.01 -9.38
N ARG A 333 8.33 -12.65 -10.53
CA ARG A 333 9.36 -13.67 -10.69
C ARG A 333 10.75 -13.13 -10.33
N LEU A 334 11.14 -11.99 -10.90
CA LEU A 334 12.46 -11.39 -10.62
C LEU A 334 12.64 -10.98 -9.16
N LEU A 335 11.58 -10.46 -8.51
CA LEU A 335 11.59 -10.16 -7.07
C LEU A 335 11.85 -11.42 -6.24
N ASN A 336 11.13 -12.51 -6.53
CA ASN A 336 11.33 -13.78 -5.88
C ASN A 336 12.76 -14.28 -6.09
N ASP A 337 13.21 -14.32 -7.35
CA ASP A 337 14.48 -14.90 -7.73
C ASP A 337 15.69 -14.25 -7.03
N VAL A 338 15.68 -12.92 -6.93
CA VAL A 338 16.73 -12.14 -6.25
C VAL A 338 16.88 -12.50 -4.77
N GLN A 339 15.81 -12.98 -4.13
CA GLN A 339 15.82 -13.33 -2.70
C GLN A 339 15.86 -14.84 -2.43
N SER A 340 15.42 -15.67 -3.37
CA SER A 340 15.32 -17.12 -3.20
C SER A 340 16.53 -17.89 -3.73
N PHE A 341 17.41 -17.27 -4.53
CA PHE A 341 18.49 -17.98 -5.25
C PHE A 341 19.39 -18.85 -4.36
N GLN A 342 19.68 -18.45 -3.11
CA GLN A 342 20.51 -19.24 -2.19
C GLN A 342 19.83 -20.56 -1.81
N LYS A 343 18.53 -20.51 -1.54
CA LYS A 343 17.72 -21.69 -1.22
C LYS A 343 17.65 -22.62 -2.44
N GLU A 344 17.33 -22.07 -3.60
CA GLU A 344 17.21 -22.84 -4.84
C GLU A 344 18.55 -23.47 -5.25
N GLN A 345 19.68 -22.80 -5.00
CA GLN A 345 20.99 -23.39 -5.20
C GLN A 345 21.21 -24.65 -4.34
N LEU A 346 20.78 -24.61 -3.07
CA LEU A 346 20.86 -25.76 -2.15
C LEU A 346 19.92 -26.89 -2.59
N ASP A 347 18.74 -26.54 -3.09
CA ASP A 347 17.74 -27.48 -3.59
C ASP A 347 18.06 -28.03 -4.99
N GLY A 348 19.17 -27.57 -5.61
CA GLY A 348 19.58 -27.98 -6.96
C GLY A 348 18.69 -27.41 -8.08
N LYS A 349 17.91 -26.38 -7.78
CA LYS A 349 16.96 -25.74 -8.69
C LYS A 349 17.59 -24.59 -9.46
N THR A 350 16.92 -24.22 -10.54
CA THR A 350 17.32 -23.13 -11.41
C THR A 350 16.62 -21.83 -11.02
N ASN A 351 17.34 -20.73 -11.11
CA ASN A 351 16.91 -19.37 -10.83
C ASN A 351 17.61 -18.41 -11.79
N LEU A 352 17.02 -17.27 -12.16
CA LEU A 352 17.66 -16.37 -13.13
C LEU A 352 19.04 -15.86 -12.70
N VAL A 353 19.23 -15.53 -11.41
CA VAL A 353 20.53 -15.13 -10.84
C VAL A 353 21.54 -16.25 -11.03
N LEU A 354 21.16 -17.50 -10.76
CA LEU A 354 22.03 -18.67 -10.90
C LEU A 354 22.34 -19.00 -12.37
N ILE A 355 21.36 -18.86 -13.27
CA ILE A 355 21.57 -19.05 -14.72
C ILE A 355 22.59 -18.02 -15.22
N HIS A 356 22.37 -16.73 -14.90
CA HIS A 356 23.26 -15.67 -15.31
C HIS A 356 24.68 -15.91 -14.76
N PHE A 357 24.81 -16.21 -13.47
CA PHE A 357 26.09 -16.49 -12.83
C PHE A 357 26.86 -17.63 -13.50
N LYS A 358 26.18 -18.72 -13.87
CA LYS A 358 26.79 -19.84 -14.62
C LYS A 358 27.29 -19.44 -16.01
N GLY A 359 26.64 -18.48 -16.65
CA GLY A 359 27.06 -17.91 -17.95
C GLY A 359 28.31 -17.03 -17.85
N TYR A 360 28.64 -16.52 -16.66
CA TYR A 360 29.77 -15.62 -16.42
C TYR A 360 30.63 -16.09 -15.24
N PRO A 361 31.38 -17.20 -15.35
CA PRO A 361 32.09 -17.82 -14.22
C PRO A 361 33.21 -16.98 -13.58
N GLN A 362 33.60 -15.88 -14.23
CA GLN A 362 34.62 -14.94 -13.76
C GLN A 362 34.02 -13.76 -12.96
N SER A 363 32.69 -13.64 -12.90
CA SER A 363 31.97 -12.59 -12.16
C SER A 363 31.68 -13.01 -10.72
N GLU A 364 31.41 -12.04 -9.84
CA GLU A 364 30.87 -12.34 -8.51
C GLU A 364 29.35 -12.53 -8.58
N ILE A 365 28.76 -13.24 -7.61
CA ILE A 365 27.30 -13.47 -7.61
C ILE A 365 26.54 -12.15 -7.48
N GLU A 366 27.15 -11.16 -6.81
CA GLU A 366 26.69 -9.79 -6.67
C GLU A 366 26.47 -9.09 -8.02
N ASP A 367 27.31 -9.37 -9.02
CA ASP A 367 27.16 -8.82 -10.38
C ASP A 367 25.89 -9.37 -11.05
N SER A 368 25.62 -10.67 -10.85
CA SER A 368 24.41 -11.32 -11.36
C SER A 368 23.15 -10.83 -10.65
N ILE A 369 23.23 -10.60 -9.34
CA ILE A 369 22.14 -9.98 -8.56
C ILE A 369 21.87 -8.55 -9.06
N ALA A 370 22.92 -7.77 -9.31
CA ALA A 370 22.80 -6.40 -9.82
C ALA A 370 22.16 -6.38 -11.21
N TYR A 371 22.57 -7.28 -12.10
CA TYR A 371 22.00 -7.46 -13.44
C TYR A 371 20.48 -7.76 -13.37
N VAL A 372 20.08 -8.74 -12.56
CA VAL A 372 18.66 -9.10 -12.40
C VAL A 372 17.86 -7.95 -11.80
N LYS A 373 18.43 -7.20 -10.83
CA LYS A 373 17.80 -6.01 -10.24
C LYS A 373 17.63 -4.87 -11.25
N GLU A 374 18.55 -4.70 -12.18
CA GLU A 374 18.43 -3.69 -13.24
C GLU A 374 17.23 -3.98 -14.15
N ILE A 375 17.09 -5.23 -14.61
CA ILE A 375 15.93 -5.68 -15.38
C ILE A 375 14.65 -5.48 -14.57
N LEU A 376 14.64 -5.85 -13.29
CA LEU A 376 13.49 -5.68 -12.40
C LEU A 376 13.05 -4.21 -12.32
N GLU A 377 13.97 -3.26 -12.08
CA GLU A 377 13.61 -1.85 -11.96
C GLU A 377 13.16 -1.23 -13.29
N GLU A 378 13.67 -1.70 -14.43
CA GLU A 378 13.15 -1.35 -15.76
C GLU A 378 11.69 -1.80 -15.90
N LYS A 379 11.41 -3.09 -15.72
CA LYS A 379 10.06 -3.66 -15.90
C LYS A 379 9.05 -3.14 -14.88
N LYS A 380 9.49 -2.84 -13.66
CA LYS A 380 8.68 -2.18 -12.64
C LYS A 380 8.28 -0.76 -13.06
N ARG A 381 9.19 0.00 -13.68
CA ARG A 381 8.88 1.34 -14.19
C ARG A 381 7.83 1.28 -15.29
N GLU A 382 8.01 0.36 -16.24
CA GLU A 382 7.01 0.10 -17.29
C GLU A 382 5.64 -0.25 -16.68
N LEU A 383 5.61 -1.16 -15.69
CA LEU A 383 4.37 -1.54 -15.02
C LEU A 383 3.68 -0.34 -14.36
N LEU A 384 4.44 0.53 -13.68
CA LEU A 384 3.92 1.74 -13.05
C LEU A 384 3.34 2.71 -14.08
N GLU A 385 3.98 2.87 -15.23
CA GLU A 385 3.46 3.69 -16.32
C GLU A 385 2.11 3.15 -16.82
N HIS A 386 2.01 1.86 -17.09
CA HIS A 386 0.75 1.22 -17.51
C HIS A 386 -0.33 1.33 -16.44
N ALA A 387 0.03 1.14 -15.17
CA ALA A 387 -0.90 1.15 -14.06
C ALA A 387 -1.45 2.54 -13.73
N LEU A 388 -0.63 3.59 -13.84
CA LEU A 388 -0.94 4.93 -13.35
C LEU A 388 -1.30 5.94 -14.45
N MET A 389 -0.83 5.74 -15.68
CA MET A 389 -1.10 6.66 -16.80
C MET A 389 -2.36 6.21 -17.56
N ASP A 390 -3.54 6.49 -16.98
CA ASP A 390 -4.84 5.99 -17.46
C ASP A 390 -5.16 6.35 -18.92
N ASP A 391 -4.68 7.49 -19.41
CA ASP A 391 -5.02 7.99 -20.75
C ASP A 391 -4.08 7.47 -21.87
N ARG A 392 -3.01 6.75 -21.51
CA ARG A 392 -1.98 6.31 -22.48
C ARG A 392 -2.13 4.88 -22.97
N PHE A 393 -2.70 4.00 -22.14
CA PHE A 393 -2.70 2.56 -22.39
C PHE A 393 -4.08 1.97 -22.14
N ASN A 394 -4.61 1.23 -23.11
CA ASN A 394 -5.96 0.64 -23.06
C ASN A 394 -5.94 -0.85 -22.65
N ASP A 395 -4.91 -1.25 -21.89
CA ASP A 395 -4.64 -2.62 -21.47
C ASP A 395 -5.79 -3.21 -20.65
N LEU A 396 -6.15 -2.55 -19.54
CA LEU A 396 -7.17 -3.04 -18.62
C LEU A 396 -7.95 -1.87 -18.00
N PRO A 397 -9.19 -2.11 -17.54
CA PRO A 397 -9.93 -1.14 -16.74
C PRO A 397 -9.13 -0.68 -15.52
N LYS A 398 -9.27 0.59 -15.11
CA LYS A 398 -8.51 1.20 -14.00
C LYS A 398 -8.45 0.34 -12.74
N LEU A 399 -9.56 -0.23 -12.30
CA LEU A 399 -9.61 -1.07 -11.09
C LEU A 399 -8.79 -2.37 -11.25
N CYS A 400 -8.80 -2.97 -12.44
CA CYS A 400 -7.98 -4.14 -12.75
C CYS A 400 -6.49 -3.78 -12.75
N LYS A 401 -6.11 -2.62 -13.29
CA LYS A 401 -4.72 -2.14 -13.25
C LYS A 401 -4.23 -1.87 -11.82
N LEU A 402 -5.09 -1.29 -10.99
CA LEU A 402 -4.80 -1.07 -9.57
C LEU A 402 -4.66 -2.37 -8.78
N LEU A 403 -5.43 -3.42 -9.14
CA LEU A 403 -5.27 -4.77 -8.60
C LEU A 403 -3.90 -5.37 -8.96
N HIS A 404 -3.43 -5.21 -10.21
CA HIS A 404 -2.09 -5.65 -10.61
C HIS A 404 -0.99 -4.93 -9.81
N LEU A 405 -1.13 -3.60 -9.65
CA LEU A 405 -0.21 -2.83 -8.83
C LEU A 405 -0.23 -3.26 -7.35
N SER A 406 -1.42 -3.58 -6.82
CA SER A 406 -1.57 -4.15 -5.47
C SER A 406 -0.80 -5.46 -5.32
N CYS A 407 -0.90 -6.35 -6.32
CA CYS A 407 -0.17 -7.62 -6.33
C CYS A 407 1.35 -7.39 -6.35
N LEU A 408 1.85 -6.46 -7.19
CA LEU A 408 3.27 -6.12 -7.19
C LEU A 408 3.74 -5.60 -5.82
N LYS A 409 2.97 -4.73 -5.18
CA LYS A 409 3.30 -4.21 -3.84
C LYS A 409 3.37 -5.32 -2.79
N VAL A 410 2.49 -6.32 -2.87
CA VAL A 410 2.54 -7.50 -2.00
C VAL A 410 3.85 -8.27 -2.21
N PHE A 411 4.25 -8.52 -3.45
CA PHE A 411 5.53 -9.18 -3.72
C PHE A 411 6.73 -8.33 -3.28
N GLN A 412 6.66 -7.01 -3.40
CA GLN A 412 7.70 -6.13 -2.83
C GLN A 412 7.76 -6.23 -1.31
N MET A 413 6.62 -6.25 -0.62
CA MET A 413 6.58 -6.48 0.82
C MET A 413 7.27 -7.81 1.16
N PHE A 414 7.04 -8.86 0.39
CA PHE A 414 7.63 -10.17 0.66
C PHE A 414 9.11 -10.32 0.28
N PHE A 415 9.60 -9.62 -0.75
CA PHE A 415 10.87 -9.93 -1.42
C PHE A 415 11.80 -8.71 -1.65
N ASN A 416 11.51 -7.53 -1.12
CA ASN A 416 12.38 -6.36 -1.38
C ASN A 416 13.66 -6.36 -0.52
N SER A 417 13.59 -6.84 0.72
CA SER A 417 14.73 -6.87 1.66
C SER A 417 15.31 -8.27 1.89
N SER A 418 14.44 -9.26 1.96
CA SER A 418 14.71 -10.68 2.26
C SER A 418 13.52 -11.50 1.78
N ASN A 419 13.58 -12.83 1.85
CA ASN A 419 12.44 -13.70 1.58
C ASN A 419 11.53 -13.85 2.82
N LEU A 420 10.72 -12.82 3.10
CA LEU A 420 9.82 -12.80 4.26
C LEU A 420 8.69 -13.83 4.16
N PHE A 421 8.35 -14.26 2.94
CA PHE A 421 7.26 -15.22 2.72
C PHE A 421 7.61 -16.60 3.27
N ASP A 422 8.86 -17.04 3.13
CA ASP A 422 9.33 -18.31 3.68
C ASP A 422 9.42 -18.29 5.21
N SER A 423 9.67 -17.12 5.81
CA SER A 423 9.75 -16.94 7.26
C SER A 423 8.41 -17.16 7.97
N ASN A 424 8.42 -17.89 9.08
CA ASN A 424 7.22 -18.12 9.91
C ASN A 424 7.03 -17.06 11.00
N THR A 425 7.99 -16.15 11.18
CA THR A 425 8.01 -15.23 12.33
C THR A 425 8.14 -13.77 11.95
N GLU A 426 8.79 -13.44 10.82
CA GLU A 426 9.14 -12.05 10.50
C GLU A 426 7.92 -11.15 10.28
N LEU A 427 6.85 -11.67 9.66
CA LEU A 427 5.61 -10.91 9.45
C LEU A 427 4.58 -11.11 10.56
N LEU A 428 4.89 -11.89 11.60
CA LEU A 428 3.90 -12.24 12.63
C LEU A 428 3.44 -11.00 13.42
N ASP A 429 4.34 -10.05 13.67
CA ASP A 429 4.00 -8.79 14.33
C ASP A 429 3.10 -7.91 13.44
N ASP A 430 3.41 -7.81 12.15
CA ASP A 430 2.59 -7.07 11.20
C ASP A 430 1.19 -7.69 11.02
N VAL A 431 1.12 -9.03 10.96
CA VAL A 431 -0.15 -9.78 10.96
C VAL A 431 -0.95 -9.46 12.22
N LYS A 432 -0.31 -9.53 13.39
CA LYS A 432 -0.95 -9.21 14.67
C LYS A 432 -1.46 -7.78 14.67
N LYS A 433 -0.66 -6.82 14.22
CA LYS A 433 -1.04 -5.40 14.16
C LYS A 433 -2.17 -5.15 13.18
N ALA A 434 -2.13 -5.74 11.99
CA ALA A 434 -3.13 -5.54 10.96
C ALA A 434 -4.47 -6.18 11.31
N ILE A 435 -4.48 -7.33 11.97
CA ILE A 435 -5.70 -8.15 12.13
C ILE A 435 -6.23 -8.17 13.57
N TYR A 436 -5.37 -8.24 14.59
CA TYR A 436 -5.80 -8.60 15.94
C TYR A 436 -5.60 -7.51 17.00
N ILE A 437 -4.44 -6.83 16.99
CA ILE A 437 -4.08 -5.84 18.01
C ILE A 437 -4.72 -4.51 17.61
N PRO A 438 -5.57 -3.86 18.41
CA PRO A 438 -6.05 -2.52 18.11
C PRO A 438 -4.90 -1.49 18.16
N PRO A 439 -5.00 -0.34 17.48
CA PRO A 439 -4.01 0.73 17.63
C PRO A 439 -4.09 1.34 19.04
N GLU A 440 -2.93 1.64 19.64
CA GLU A 440 -2.86 2.27 20.95
C GLU A 440 -3.07 3.79 20.83
N TYR A 441 -4.20 4.29 21.32
CA TYR A 441 -4.45 5.72 21.50
C TYR A 441 -5.02 5.98 22.90
N GLN A 442 -4.28 6.70 23.74
CA GLN A 442 -4.73 7.12 25.07
C GLN A 442 -5.16 8.59 25.03
N ILE A 443 -6.41 8.85 25.39
CA ILE A 443 -6.92 10.22 25.61
C ILE A 443 -6.25 10.76 26.88
N ASN A 444 -5.14 11.48 26.76
CA ASN A 444 -4.48 12.04 27.95
C ASN A 444 -5.19 13.31 28.47
N LYS A 445 -5.27 13.34 29.81
CA LYS A 445 -6.01 14.23 30.74
C LYS A 445 -5.99 15.74 30.43
N PRO A 446 -6.98 16.51 30.94
CA PRO A 446 -7.03 17.96 30.74
C PRO A 446 -5.75 18.64 31.24
N LEU A 447 -5.12 19.43 30.35
CA LEU A 447 -3.96 20.26 30.67
C LEU A 447 -4.33 21.27 31.76
N LYS A 448 -3.58 21.30 32.88
CA LYS A 448 -3.71 22.36 33.89
C LYS A 448 -3.40 23.72 33.24
N PRO A 449 -4.15 24.79 33.56
CA PRO A 449 -3.85 26.12 33.04
C PRO A 449 -2.47 26.57 33.53
N ILE A 450 -1.64 27.08 32.63
CA ILE A 450 -0.40 27.76 32.98
C ILE A 450 -0.79 29.13 33.57
N LEU A 451 -0.38 29.38 34.82
CA LEU A 451 -0.49 30.71 35.45
C LEU A 451 0.24 31.75 34.59
N PRO A 452 -0.31 32.96 34.40
CA PRO A 452 0.32 33.98 33.57
C PRO A 452 1.66 34.41 34.19
N PHE A 453 2.73 34.40 33.39
CA PHE A 453 4.02 34.95 33.78
C PHE A 453 3.96 36.49 33.86
N PRO A 454 4.70 37.11 34.80
CA PRO A 454 4.57 38.53 35.12
C PRO A 454 5.16 39.43 34.03
N SER A 455 4.60 40.62 33.91
CA SER A 455 4.94 41.63 32.90
C SER A 455 6.37 42.14 33.00
N LYS A 456 6.95 42.42 31.82
CA LYS A 456 8.26 43.00 31.53
C LYS A 456 8.83 43.95 32.59
N SER A 457 9.82 43.49 33.34
CA SER A 457 11.01 44.28 33.69
C SER A 457 12.05 43.36 34.32
N GLU A 458 13.13 43.05 33.60
CA GLU A 458 14.52 43.07 34.09
C GLU A 458 15.44 42.39 33.07
N LYS A 459 16.20 43.23 32.35
CA LYS A 459 17.42 42.82 31.67
C LYS A 459 18.42 42.36 32.73
N LYS A 460 18.72 41.05 32.83
CA LYS A 460 20.03 40.54 33.26
C LYS A 460 20.14 39.02 33.12
N ASN A 461 20.91 38.59 32.10
CA ASN A 461 21.99 37.59 32.18
C ASN A 461 22.29 36.99 30.80
N SER A 462 22.79 37.84 29.90
CA SER A 462 23.37 37.50 28.60
C SER A 462 24.80 36.91 28.74
N LYS A 463 24.98 35.86 29.54
CA LYS A 463 26.29 35.17 29.64
C LYS A 463 26.23 33.66 29.42
N VAL A 464 25.05 33.05 29.35
CA VAL A 464 24.92 31.60 29.05
C VAL A 464 24.81 31.32 27.54
N LEU A 465 24.20 32.24 26.77
CA LEU A 465 24.01 32.05 25.32
C LEU A 465 25.29 32.30 24.49
N ALA A 466 26.20 33.16 24.97
CA ALA A 466 27.44 33.49 24.26
C ALA A 466 28.47 32.34 24.27
N ARG A 467 28.40 31.44 25.27
CA ARG A 467 29.31 30.30 25.41
C ARG A 467 28.94 29.10 24.52
N PHE A 468 27.73 29.08 23.97
CA PHE A 468 27.27 27.99 23.09
C PHE A 468 27.59 28.23 21.61
N ILE A 469 27.88 29.49 21.22
CA ILE A 469 28.07 29.89 19.82
C ILE A 469 29.56 29.86 19.40
N GLU A 470 30.51 29.89 20.34
CA GLU A 470 31.95 29.84 20.03
C GLU A 470 32.48 28.45 19.63
N ASN A 471 31.76 27.35 19.90
CA ASN A 471 32.27 25.99 19.64
C ASN A 471 32.00 25.43 18.22
N PHE A 472 31.42 26.18 17.29
CA PHE A 472 31.07 25.66 15.95
C PHE A 472 31.71 26.39 14.76
N LYS A 473 32.68 27.28 14.99
CA LYS A 473 33.49 27.86 13.91
C LYS A 473 34.95 27.46 14.11
N TYR A 474 35.53 26.91 13.04
CA TYR A 474 36.90 26.40 12.86
C TYR A 474 37.08 24.88 13.07
N GLN A 475 37.01 24.11 11.97
CA GLN A 475 38.21 23.48 11.39
C GLN A 475 37.99 23.05 9.91
N HIS A 476 38.65 23.82 9.04
CA HIS A 476 39.22 23.55 7.71
C HIS A 476 38.52 22.73 6.62
N PHE A 477 38.14 23.44 5.55
CA PHE A 477 38.24 22.99 4.15
C PHE A 477 39.65 23.31 3.61
N THR A 478 40.31 22.33 3.00
CA THR A 478 41.35 22.51 1.96
C THR A 478 41.04 21.61 0.76
N ARG A 479 41.41 22.06 -0.44
CA ARG A 479 40.93 21.61 -1.77
C ARG A 479 41.88 20.60 -2.46
N ILE A 480 41.30 19.59 -3.14
CA ILE A 480 41.68 18.93 -4.44
C ILE A 480 42.76 17.81 -4.37
N PRO A 481 42.77 16.70 -5.19
CA PRO A 481 42.06 16.40 -6.47
C PRO A 481 41.37 15.01 -6.65
N SER A 482 40.49 14.98 -7.66
CA SER A 482 40.01 13.86 -8.52
C SER A 482 40.50 12.42 -8.29
N ARG A 483 39.57 11.50 -8.00
CA ARG A 483 39.26 10.22 -8.72
C ARG A 483 38.47 9.26 -7.81
N VAL A 484 37.42 8.66 -8.40
CA VAL A 484 36.71 7.40 -8.00
C VAL A 484 35.98 7.41 -6.63
N GLY A 485 34.71 6.99 -6.63
CA GLY A 485 33.99 6.60 -5.41
C GLY A 485 32.47 6.74 -5.54
N PHE A 486 31.78 5.61 -5.58
CA PHE A 486 30.32 5.47 -5.44
C PHE A 486 29.80 6.12 -4.15
N GLU A 487 28.62 6.72 -4.18
CA GLU A 487 27.71 6.70 -3.04
C GLU A 487 26.25 6.84 -3.46
N LYS A 488 25.46 5.88 -2.96
CA LYS A 488 24.03 5.64 -3.22
C LYS A 488 23.18 6.78 -2.63
N VAL A 489 22.16 7.21 -3.38
CA VAL A 489 20.98 7.87 -2.79
C VAL A 489 19.75 7.10 -3.23
N VAL A 490 19.24 6.29 -2.31
CA VAL A 490 17.96 5.59 -2.37
C VAL A 490 16.86 6.63 -2.16
N ILE A 491 16.00 6.81 -3.16
CA ILE A 491 14.78 7.62 -3.07
C ILE A 491 13.61 6.66 -2.78
N PRO A 492 12.89 6.78 -1.66
CA PRO A 492 11.73 5.92 -1.36
C PRO A 492 10.47 6.36 -2.13
N PRO A 493 9.55 5.44 -2.49
CA PRO A 493 8.32 5.78 -3.20
C PRO A 493 7.22 6.35 -2.28
N LYS A 494 6.45 7.28 -2.85
CA LYS A 494 5.45 8.17 -2.23
C LYS A 494 4.15 7.44 -1.82
N PHE A 495 3.70 7.67 -0.59
CA PHE A 495 2.51 7.12 0.10
C PHE A 495 1.24 7.97 -0.09
N LYS A 496 0.02 7.39 0.02
CA LYS A 496 -1.28 8.09 -0.17
C LYS A 496 -2.30 7.66 0.91
N LEU A 497 -3.31 8.50 1.28
CA LEU A 497 -4.22 8.39 2.48
C LEU A 497 -5.80 8.23 2.31
N CYS A 498 -6.55 7.34 3.07
CA CYS A 498 -7.97 6.76 2.91
C CYS A 498 -8.79 6.76 4.18
N PHE A 499 -10.05 7.11 4.00
CA PHE A 499 -11.16 6.70 4.83
C PHE A 499 -12.38 6.40 3.93
N VAL A 500 -13.18 5.40 4.35
CA VAL A 500 -14.51 4.90 3.91
C VAL A 500 -15.01 5.25 2.50
#